data_AF-A0A085NBU3-F1
#
_entry.id   AF-A0A085NBU3-F1
#
_cell.length_a   1.000
_cell.length_b   1.000
_cell.length_c   1.000
_cell.angle_alpha   90.00
_cell.angle_beta   90.00
_cell.angle_gamma   90.00
#
_symmetry.space_group_name_H-M   'P 1'
#
loop_
_entity.id
_entity.type
_entity.pdbx_description
1 polymer ?
#
loop_
_entity_poly.entity_id
_entity_poly.type
_entity_poly.pdbx_seq_one_letter_code
_entity_poly.pdbx_strand_id
1 'polypeptide(L)'
;MDILNIAKELGGEDFSDMIEDDIREHIEDCGEPFTNEEFEELMQSPTGSDDDVMEDTEARTPSDWTLQKLASIFRQAQVLKDMIVEYDPSMERGIMVTREIMASLKPLQHLFDEAKKR
;
A
#
# COMPACT_ATOMS: atom_id res chain seq x y z
N MET A 1 13.06 -13.22 -6.47
CA MET A 1 12.24 -12.05 -6.10
C MET A 1 11.00 -12.13 -6.97
N ASP A 2 9.82 -12.40 -6.41
CA ASP A 2 8.71 -12.96 -7.21
C ASP A 2 7.86 -11.90 -7.94
N ILE A 3 8.46 -10.77 -8.30
CA ILE A 3 7.79 -9.63 -8.95
C ILE A 3 7.23 -10.02 -10.33
N LEU A 4 8.00 -10.77 -11.13
CA LEU A 4 7.52 -11.27 -12.43
C LEU A 4 6.29 -12.16 -12.29
N ASN A 5 6.25 -12.98 -11.24
CA ASN A 5 5.12 -13.87 -11.02
C ASN A 5 3.86 -13.07 -10.64
N ILE A 6 4.03 -12.07 -9.77
CA ILE A 6 2.93 -11.16 -9.38
C ILE A 6 2.43 -10.37 -10.59
N ALA A 7 3.31 -9.83 -11.44
CA ALA A 7 2.92 -9.09 -12.64
C ALA A 7 2.11 -9.96 -13.61
N LYS A 8 2.50 -11.22 -13.81
CA LYS A 8 1.76 -12.18 -14.63
C LYS A 8 0.38 -12.53 -14.05
N GLU A 9 0.28 -12.70 -12.74
CA GLU A 9 -1.01 -12.95 -12.06
C GLU A 9 -1.97 -11.75 -12.15
N LEU A 10 -1.44 -10.54 -12.33
CA LEU A 10 -2.22 -9.30 -12.49
C LEU A 10 -2.54 -8.93 -13.95
N GLY A 11 -2.35 -9.86 -14.90
CA GLY A 11 -2.65 -9.63 -16.32
C GLY A 11 -1.57 -8.84 -17.06
N GLY A 12 -0.35 -8.79 -16.52
CA GLY A 12 0.82 -8.20 -17.18
C GLY A 12 1.43 -9.12 -18.24
N GLU A 13 0.62 -9.67 -19.15
CA GLU A 13 1.10 -10.56 -20.22
C GLU A 13 2.12 -9.86 -21.16
N ASP A 14 2.06 -8.53 -21.27
CA ASP A 14 2.98 -7.72 -22.05
C ASP A 14 4.42 -7.69 -21.47
N PHE A 15 4.60 -8.11 -20.21
CA PHE A 15 5.92 -8.28 -19.58
C PHE A 15 6.48 -9.70 -19.74
N SER A 16 5.86 -10.53 -20.59
CA SER A 16 6.24 -11.95 -20.75
C SER A 16 7.65 -12.18 -21.27
N ASP A 17 8.19 -11.23 -22.05
CA ASP A 17 9.56 -11.27 -22.59
C ASP A 17 10.62 -10.88 -21.53
N MET A 18 10.22 -10.29 -20.41
CA MET A 18 11.14 -9.81 -19.37
C MET A 18 11.54 -10.95 -18.43
N ILE A 19 12.84 -11.13 -18.22
CA ILE A 19 13.39 -12.19 -17.36
C ILE A 19 13.77 -11.65 -15.97
N GLU A 20 13.94 -12.55 -14.99
CA GLU A 20 14.19 -12.15 -13.58
C GLU A 20 15.47 -11.31 -13.46
N ASP A 21 16.45 -11.60 -14.30
CA ASP A 21 17.70 -10.86 -14.38
C ASP A 21 17.48 -9.41 -14.82
N ASP A 22 16.57 -9.14 -15.76
CA ASP A 22 16.26 -7.78 -16.24
C ASP A 22 15.64 -6.93 -15.11
N ILE A 23 14.72 -7.52 -14.34
CA ILE A 23 14.12 -6.83 -13.19
C ILE A 23 15.16 -6.61 -12.10
N ARG A 24 16.01 -7.60 -11.84
CA ARG A 24 17.05 -7.50 -10.82
C ARG A 24 18.05 -6.39 -11.18
N GLU A 25 18.53 -6.36 -12.42
CA GLU A 25 19.39 -5.30 -12.93
C GLU A 25 18.72 -3.94 -12.74
N HIS A 26 17.44 -3.80 -13.11
CA HIS A 26 16.74 -2.53 -13.01
C HIS A 26 16.50 -2.07 -11.56
N ILE A 27 16.25 -2.99 -10.61
CA ILE A 27 16.11 -2.66 -9.19
C ILE A 27 17.46 -2.27 -8.58
N GLU A 28 18.53 -2.96 -8.98
CA GLU A 28 19.89 -2.67 -8.49
C GLU A 28 20.41 -1.34 -9.06
N ASP A 29 20.07 -0.99 -10.31
CA ASP A 29 20.43 0.28 -10.96
C ASP A 29 19.54 1.45 -10.48
N CYS A 30 18.28 1.18 -10.09
CA CYS A 30 17.37 2.14 -9.43
C CYS A 30 17.69 2.35 -7.93
N GLY A 31 18.97 2.27 -7.53
CA GLY A 31 19.41 2.60 -6.17
C GLY A 31 19.29 4.10 -5.83
N GLU A 32 18.86 4.93 -6.78
CA GLU A 32 18.59 6.34 -6.54
C GLU A 32 17.28 6.53 -5.75
N PRO A 33 17.29 7.32 -4.67
CA PRO A 33 16.06 7.66 -3.97
C PRO A 33 15.11 8.41 -4.91
N PHE A 34 13.81 8.14 -4.80
CA PHE A 34 12.78 8.87 -5.55
C PHE A 34 13.04 10.37 -5.54
N THR A 35 13.03 10.97 -6.72
CA THR A 35 13.01 12.42 -6.86
C THR A 35 11.70 12.97 -6.30
N ASN A 36 11.70 14.23 -5.89
CA ASN A 36 10.47 14.88 -5.39
C ASN A 36 9.35 14.85 -6.45
N GLU A 37 9.70 14.91 -7.74
CA GLU A 37 8.76 14.84 -8.86
C GLU A 37 8.11 13.45 -8.94
N GLU A 38 8.89 12.37 -8.89
CA GLU A 38 8.36 11.00 -8.87
C GLU A 38 7.54 10.69 -7.61
N PHE A 39 7.93 11.24 -6.46
CA PHE A 39 7.16 11.12 -5.23
C PHE A 39 5.82 11.88 -5.33
N GLU A 40 5.83 13.09 -5.90
CA GLU A 40 4.61 13.84 -6.17
C GLU A 40 3.71 13.11 -7.17
N GLU A 41 4.24 12.55 -8.25
CA GLU A 41 3.47 11.72 -9.21
C GLU A 41 2.84 10.49 -8.55
N LEU A 42 3.56 9.79 -7.66
CA LEU A 42 3.01 8.67 -6.90
C LEU A 42 1.83 9.12 -6.03
N MET A 43 1.95 10.27 -5.37
CA MET A 43 0.91 10.88 -4.56
C MET A 43 -0.26 11.44 -5.40
N GLN A 44 -0.03 11.72 -6.69
CA GLN A 44 -1.01 12.24 -7.66
C GLN A 44 -1.74 11.13 -8.44
N SER A 45 -1.35 9.86 -8.28
CA SER A 45 -2.03 8.75 -8.96
C SER A 45 -3.55 8.87 -8.75
N PRO A 46 -4.37 8.97 -9.82
CA PRO A 46 -5.78 9.19 -9.65
C PRO A 46 -6.37 7.98 -8.92
N THR A 47 -6.95 8.22 -7.74
CA THR A 47 -8.17 7.48 -7.40
C THR A 47 -9.15 7.93 -8.46
N GLY A 48 -9.24 7.18 -9.57
CA GLY A 48 -9.99 7.56 -10.76
C GLY A 48 -11.35 8.10 -10.37
N SER A 49 -11.47 9.42 -10.40
CA SER A 49 -12.73 10.12 -10.31
C SER A 49 -13.33 10.03 -11.70
N ASP A 50 -13.84 8.84 -12.04
CA ASP A 50 -14.99 8.79 -12.93
C ASP A 50 -16.22 8.92 -12.05
N ASP A 51 -16.99 9.96 -12.34
CA ASP A 51 -18.39 10.12 -11.98
C ASP A 51 -19.20 9.00 -12.65
N ASP A 52 -18.94 7.76 -12.26
CA ASP A 52 -19.87 6.68 -12.44
C ASP A 52 -20.75 6.68 -11.20
N VAL A 53 -21.98 7.15 -11.42
CA VAL A 53 -23.19 6.74 -10.71
C VAL A 53 -22.91 5.54 -9.84
N MET A 54 -23.22 5.67 -8.54
CA MET A 54 -23.29 4.55 -7.60
C MET A 54 -24.31 3.54 -8.14
N GLU A 55 -23.90 2.74 -9.13
CA GLU A 55 -24.63 1.59 -9.57
C GLU A 55 -24.48 0.62 -8.41
N ASP A 56 -25.63 0.29 -7.86
CA ASP A 56 -25.87 -0.75 -6.89
C ASP A 56 -25.55 -2.09 -7.58
N THR A 57 -24.31 -2.29 -8.03
CA THR A 57 -23.87 -3.46 -8.78
C THR A 57 -23.53 -4.53 -7.76
N GLU A 58 -24.59 -5.24 -7.38
CA GLU A 58 -24.60 -6.64 -7.01
C GLU A 58 -23.39 -7.15 -6.20
N ALA A 59 -23.55 -7.12 -4.88
CA ALA A 59 -22.97 -8.09 -3.95
C ALA A 59 -21.49 -8.44 -4.19
N ARG A 60 -20.60 -7.47 -4.00
CA ARG A 60 -19.21 -7.77 -3.62
C ARG A 60 -19.27 -8.68 -2.39
N THR A 61 -18.74 -9.90 -2.50
CA THR A 61 -18.86 -10.93 -1.46
C THR A 61 -18.45 -10.39 -0.09
N PRO A 62 -19.04 -10.85 1.03
CA PRO A 62 -18.72 -10.38 2.39
C PRO A 62 -17.28 -10.66 2.88
N SER A 63 -16.35 -10.97 1.97
CA SER A 63 -15.01 -11.52 2.16
C SER A 63 -13.88 -10.50 2.11
N ASP A 64 -14.12 -9.23 1.79
CA ASP A 64 -13.01 -8.34 1.45
C ASP A 64 -12.19 -7.85 2.65
N TRP A 65 -12.78 -7.82 3.85
CA TRP A 65 -12.12 -7.40 5.10
C TRP A 65 -11.91 -8.57 6.07
N THR A 66 -11.09 -9.55 5.67
CA THR A 66 -10.71 -10.64 6.57
C THR A 66 -9.85 -10.13 7.74
N LEU A 67 -9.91 -10.85 8.87
CA LEU A 67 -9.06 -10.58 10.03
C LEU A 67 -7.57 -10.54 9.65
N GLN A 68 -7.15 -11.41 8.72
CA GLN A 68 -5.79 -11.46 8.21
C GLN A 68 -5.40 -10.18 7.45
N LYS A 69 -6.28 -9.67 6.57
CA LYS A 69 -6.02 -8.44 5.81
C LYS A 69 -5.88 -7.24 6.77
N LEU A 70 -6.79 -7.12 7.72
CA LEU A 70 -6.73 -6.08 8.75
C LEU A 70 -5.46 -6.19 9.61
N ALA A 71 -5.10 -7.39 10.07
CA ALA A 71 -3.86 -7.64 10.81
C ALA A 71 -2.61 -7.26 9.99
N SER A 72 -2.62 -7.51 8.68
CA SER A 72 -1.53 -7.11 7.78
C SER A 72 -1.38 -5.60 7.70
N ILE A 73 -2.50 -4.87 7.58
CA ILE A 73 -2.50 -3.40 7.55
C ILE A 73 -1.91 -2.84 8.85
N PHE A 74 -2.35 -3.32 10.01
CA PHE A 74 -1.80 -2.83 11.29
C PHE A 74 -0.31 -3.12 11.43
N ARG A 75 0.16 -4.29 10.96
CA ARG A 75 1.58 -4.62 10.96
C ARG A 75 2.38 -3.68 10.06
N GLN A 76 1.90 -3.42 8.84
CA GLN A 76 2.57 -2.50 7.90
C GLN A 76 2.60 -1.07 8.43
N ALA A 77 1.49 -0.59 9.02
CA ALA A 77 1.46 0.71 9.64
C ALA A 77 2.45 0.84 10.80
N GLN A 78 2.63 -0.22 11.59
CA GLN A 78 3.62 -0.22 12.67
C GLN A 78 5.04 -0.13 12.11
N VAL A 79 5.37 -0.91 11.07
CA VAL A 79 6.68 -0.82 10.39
C VAL A 79 6.93 0.58 9.85
N LEU A 80 5.93 1.18 9.18
CA LEU A 80 6.04 2.54 8.65
C LEU A 80 6.29 3.57 9.76
N LYS A 81 5.57 3.47 10.88
CA LYS A 81 5.80 4.37 12.03
C LYS A 81 7.23 4.23 12.57
N ASP A 82 7.72 3.01 12.71
CA ASP A 82 9.07 2.75 13.24
C ASP A 82 10.14 3.33 12.30
N MET A 83 9.98 3.13 10.98
CA MET A 83 10.84 3.74 9.96
C MET A 83 10.84 5.27 10.01
N ILE A 84 9.67 5.90 10.17
CA ILE A 84 9.57 7.37 10.27
C ILE A 84 10.32 7.88 11.50
N VAL A 85 10.20 7.20 12.64
CA VAL A 85 10.91 7.58 13.88
C VAL A 85 12.42 7.37 13.76
N GLU A 86 12.86 6.33 13.04
CA GLU A 86 14.27 6.02 12.85
C GLU A 86 14.96 6.95 11.85
N TYR A 87 14.30 7.28 10.74
CA TYR A 87 14.92 8.01 9.63
C TYR A 87 14.65 9.52 9.64
N ASP A 88 13.56 10.00 10.26
CA ASP A 88 13.27 11.43 10.28
C ASP A 88 14.20 12.17 11.26
N PRO A 89 15.10 13.06 10.80
CA PRO A 89 15.95 13.85 11.69
C PRO A 89 15.16 14.83 12.56
N SER A 90 13.91 15.16 12.20
CA SER A 90 13.00 15.96 13.00
C SER A 90 12.07 15.07 13.82
N MET A 91 12.37 14.95 15.11
CA MET A 91 11.53 14.20 16.04
C MET A 91 10.10 14.77 16.13
N GLU A 92 9.92 16.09 16.04
CA GLU A 92 8.59 16.72 16.06
C GLU A 92 7.74 16.28 14.86
N ARG A 93 8.31 16.33 13.66
CA ARG A 93 7.63 15.90 12.43
C ARG A 93 7.34 14.40 12.45
N GLY A 94 8.31 13.57 12.85
CA GLY A 94 8.12 12.13 12.96
C GLY A 94 6.98 11.77 13.94
N ILE A 95 6.89 12.47 15.08
CA ILE A 95 5.78 12.31 16.03
C ILE A 95 4.45 12.77 15.42
N MET A 96 4.42 13.88 14.71
CA MET A 96 3.20 14.40 14.07
C MET A 96 2.61 13.40 13.07
N VAL A 97 3.42 12.92 12.14
CA VAL A 97 3.00 11.94 11.13
C VAL A 97 2.56 10.62 11.78
N THR A 98 3.31 10.13 12.76
CA THR A 98 2.96 8.91 13.51
C THR A 98 1.59 9.03 14.18
N ARG A 99 1.27 10.19 14.77
CA ARG A 99 -0.03 10.44 15.40
C ARG A 99 -1.17 10.44 14.39
N GLU A 100 -0.95 11.06 13.24
CA GLU A 100 -1.94 11.10 12.17
C GLU A 100 -2.24 9.70 11.61
N ILE A 101 -1.22 8.88 11.38
CA ILE A 101 -1.38 7.47 10.99
C ILE A 101 -2.27 6.73 12.01
N MET A 102 -2.00 6.88 13.32
CA MET A 102 -2.82 6.22 14.35
C MET A 102 -4.26 6.72 14.36
N ALA A 103 -4.48 8.02 14.17
CA ALA A 103 -5.83 8.58 14.10
C ALA A 103 -6.61 7.99 12.91
N SER A 104 -5.97 7.92 11.74
CA SER A 104 -6.55 7.37 10.50
C SER A 104 -6.83 5.87 10.57
N LEU A 105 -6.12 5.11 11.40
CA LEU A 105 -6.34 3.66 11.57
C LEU A 105 -7.49 3.32 12.54
N LYS A 106 -7.98 4.29 13.32
CA LYS A 106 -9.01 4.06 14.33
C LYS A 106 -10.31 3.44 13.79
N PRO A 107 -10.85 3.83 12.61
CA PRO A 107 -12.03 3.18 12.03
C PRO A 107 -11.78 1.70 11.69
N LEU A 108 -10.59 1.36 11.21
CA LEU A 108 -10.23 -0.04 10.89
C LEU A 108 -10.11 -0.90 12.14
N GLN A 109 -9.73 -0.31 13.28
CA GLN A 109 -9.69 -1.03 14.55
C GLN A 109 -11.07 -1.51 14.98
N HIS A 110 -12.11 -0.70 14.76
CA HIS A 110 -13.49 -1.12 15.02
C HIS A 110 -13.88 -2.34 14.17
N LEU A 111 -13.58 -2.31 12.87
CA LEU A 111 -13.85 -3.44 11.96
C LEU A 111 -13.09 -4.71 12.38
N PHE A 112 -11.86 -4.57 12.86
CA PHE A 112 -11.06 -5.69 13.36
C PHE A 112 -11.67 -6.33 14.59
N ASP A 113 -12.10 -5.52 15.57
CA ASP A 113 -12.75 -6.01 16.78
C ASP A 113 -14.10 -6.69 16.48
N GLU A 114 -14.82 -6.21 15.46
CA GLU A 114 -16.06 -6.81 14.99
C GLU A 114 -15.81 -8.14 14.28
N ALA A 115 -14.77 -8.21 13.43
CA ALA A 115 -14.34 -9.43 12.75
C ALA A 115 -13.86 -10.52 13.73
N LYS A 116 -13.26 -10.15 14.87
CA LYS A 116 -12.84 -11.10 15.92
C LYS A 116 -14.00 -11.75 16.68
N LYS A 117 -15.20 -11.15 16.63
CA LYS A 117 -16.39 -11.63 17.35
C LYS A 117 -17.23 -12.61 16.52
N ARG A 118 -16.95 -12.74 15.22
CA ARG A 118 -17.54 -13.73 14.32
C ARG A 118 -16.83 -15.07 14.48
#